data_AF-A0AAU6YLM1-F1
#
_entry.id   AF-A0AAU6YLM1-F1
#
_cell.length_a   1.000
_cell.length_b   1.000
_cell.length_c   1.000
_cell.angle_alpha   90.00
_cell.angle_beta   90.00
_cell.angle_gamma   90.00
#
_symmetry.space_group_name_H-M   'P 1'
#
loop_
_entity.id
_entity.type
_entity.pdbx_description
1 polymer ?
#
loop_
_entity_poly.entity_id
_entity_poly.type
_entity_poly.pdbx_seq_one_letter_code
_entity_poly.pdbx_strand_id
1 'polypeptide(L)' 'MTKDELRAELERQAERYKDVYGGEVTTYAAQPDPERKPWRKRASVRDQSFSQELERMEKELRSDNP' A
#
# COMPACT_ATOMS: atom_id res chain seq x y z
N MET A 1 32.36 24.78 2.57
CA MET A 1 31.35 23.76 2.19
C MET A 1 30.24 23.78 3.21
N THR A 2 29.40 24.78 3.11
CA THR A 2 28.10 24.79 3.76
C THR A 2 27.12 23.94 2.95
N LYS A 3 26.02 23.51 3.57
CA LYS A 3 24.98 22.71 2.89
C LYS A 3 24.40 23.44 1.67
N ASP A 4 24.32 24.76 1.74
CA ASP A 4 23.72 25.59 0.68
C ASP A 4 24.66 25.76 -0.50
N GLU A 5 25.96 25.94 -0.25
CA GLU A 5 27.00 25.91 -1.30
C GLU A 5 26.97 24.57 -2.06
N LEU A 6 26.83 23.45 -1.34
CA LEU A 6 26.82 22.12 -1.94
C LEU A 6 25.58 21.88 -2.80
N ARG A 7 24.42 22.40 -2.39
CA ARG A 7 23.19 22.34 -3.19
C ARG A 7 23.32 23.12 -4.49
N ALA A 8 23.83 24.35 -4.41
CA ALA A 8 23.99 25.21 -5.58
C ALA A 8 24.98 24.61 -6.60
N GLU A 9 26.06 23.98 -6.13
CA GLU A 9 27.03 23.30 -7.00
C GLU A 9 26.40 22.08 -7.71
N LEU A 10 25.65 21.24 -6.97
CA LEU A 10 24.97 20.07 -7.53
C LEU A 10 23.90 20.46 -8.57
N GLU A 11 23.16 21.53 -8.32
CA GLU A 11 22.15 22.04 -9.26
C GLU A 11 22.79 22.49 -10.58
N ARG A 12 23.88 23.26 -10.52
CA ARG A 12 24.66 23.63 -11.69
C ARG A 12 25.21 22.44 -12.48
N GLN A 13 25.65 21.39 -11.78
CA GLN A 13 26.15 20.17 -12.41
C GLN A 13 25.05 19.40 -13.13
N ALA A 14 23.87 19.30 -12.53
CA ALA A 14 22.71 18.65 -13.13
C ALA A 14 22.24 19.40 -14.39
N GLU A 15 22.14 20.72 -14.34
CA GLU A 15 21.73 21.57 -15.48
C GLU A 15 22.74 21.48 -16.63
N ARG A 16 24.05 21.58 -16.32
CA ARG A 16 25.10 21.38 -17.32
C ARG A 16 25.07 19.99 -17.95
N TYR A 17 24.83 18.94 -17.16
CA TYR A 17 24.77 17.58 -17.67
C TYR A 17 23.61 17.38 -18.65
N LYS A 18 22.45 17.98 -18.34
CA LYS A 18 21.27 17.96 -19.19
C LYS A 18 21.48 18.75 -20.49
N ASP A 19 21.97 20.00 -20.38
CA ASP A 19 22.03 20.92 -21.51
C ASP A 19 23.22 20.68 -22.44
N VAL A 20 24.37 20.28 -21.90
CA VAL A 20 25.62 20.11 -22.69
C VAL A 20 25.77 18.68 -23.20
N TYR A 21 25.44 17.69 -22.37
CA TYR A 21 25.69 16.28 -22.70
C TYR A 21 24.42 15.53 -23.11
N GLY A 22 23.25 16.16 -23.01
CA GLY A 22 21.97 15.55 -23.39
C GLY A 22 21.61 14.33 -22.53
N GLY A 23 22.21 14.20 -21.35
CA GLY A 23 22.02 13.05 -20.48
C GLY A 23 20.69 13.10 -19.73
N GLU A 24 20.06 11.94 -19.55
CA GLU A 24 18.85 11.82 -18.73
C GLU A 24 19.22 11.81 -17.25
N VAL A 25 18.61 12.72 -16.47
CA VAL A 25 18.79 12.76 -15.01
C VAL A 25 17.68 11.92 -14.37
N THR A 26 18.03 10.74 -13.87
CA THR A 26 17.09 9.88 -13.12
C THR A 26 17.03 10.33 -11.66
N THR A 27 15.95 11.02 -11.29
CA THR A 27 15.65 11.33 -9.89
C THR A 27 15.05 10.11 -9.21
N TYR A 28 15.83 9.44 -8.35
CA TYR A 28 15.32 8.38 -7.49
C TYR A 28 14.44 8.98 -6.39
N ALA A 29 13.16 9.15 -6.67
CA ALA A 29 12.18 9.43 -5.63
C ALA A 29 12.00 8.17 -4.76
N ALA A 30 11.83 8.37 -3.45
CA ALA A 30 11.43 7.29 -2.57
C ALA A 30 10.08 6.73 -3.04
N GLN A 31 9.93 5.40 -3.05
CA GLN A 31 8.61 4.81 -3.28
C GLN A 31 7.67 5.28 -2.17
N PRO A 32 6.41 5.62 -2.49
CA PRO A 32 5.43 5.96 -1.46
C PRO A 32 5.29 4.77 -0.50
N ASP A 33 5.10 5.06 0.79
CA ASP A 33 4.86 4.02 1.78
C ASP A 33 3.68 3.13 1.34
N PRO A 34 3.80 1.80 1.46
CA PRO A 34 2.75 0.89 1.02
C PRO A 34 1.45 1.17 1.75
N GLU A 35 0.33 1.06 1.05
CA GLU A 35 -1.01 1.26 1.62
C GLU A 35 -1.22 0.32 2.82
N ARG A 36 -1.36 0.89 4.01
CA ARG A 36 -1.58 0.14 5.26
C ARG A 36 -3.05 -0.25 5.35
N LYS A 37 -3.46 -1.31 4.65
CA LYS A 37 -4.80 -1.89 4.85
C LYS A 37 -4.95 -2.35 6.30
N PRO A 38 -6.06 -2.04 6.99
CA PRO A 38 -6.32 -2.54 8.34
C PRO A 38 -6.23 -4.06 8.35
N TRP A 39 -5.47 -4.63 9.28
CA TRP A 39 -5.38 -6.07 9.42
C TRP A 39 -6.77 -6.66 9.70
N ARG A 40 -7.28 -7.49 8.78
CA ARG A 40 -8.51 -8.24 8.99
C ARG A 40 -8.17 -9.71 9.20
N LYS A 41 -8.61 -10.27 10.33
CA LYS A 41 -8.51 -11.70 10.60
C LYS A 41 -9.37 -12.46 9.57
N ARG A 42 -8.78 -13.45 8.87
CA ARG A 42 -9.54 -14.37 8.04
C ARG A 42 -10.32 -15.34 8.94
N ALA A 43 -11.58 -15.61 8.59
CA ALA A 43 -12.40 -16.59 9.30
C ALA A 43 -11.72 -17.96 9.25
N SER A 44 -11.53 -18.58 10.41
CA SER A 44 -11.00 -19.94 10.48
C SER A 44 -12.04 -20.96 9.97
N VAL A 45 -11.61 -22.19 9.68
CA VAL A 45 -12.53 -23.28 9.28
C VAL A 45 -13.61 -23.51 10.35
N ARG A 46 -13.26 -23.37 11.63
CA ARG A 46 -14.21 -23.48 12.74
C ARG A 46 -15.23 -22.35 12.76
N ASP A 47 -14.80 -21.12 12.47
CA ASP A 47 -15.72 -19.97 12.38
C ASP A 47 -16.73 -20.18 11.24
N GLN A 48 -16.27 -20.73 10.11
CA GLN A 48 -17.13 -21.04 8.97
C GLN A 48 -18.16 -22.14 9.30
N SER A 49 -17.74 -23.24 9.94
CA SER A 49 -18.68 -24.28 10.36
C SER A 49 -19.71 -23.76 11.34
N PHE A 50 -19.30 -22.90 12.28
CA PHE A 50 -20.22 -22.31 13.24
C PHE A 50 -21.27 -21.41 12.56
N SER A 51 -20.86 -20.56 11.62
CA SER A 51 -21.80 -19.76 10.83
C SER A 51 -22.78 -20.61 10.02
N GLN A 52 -22.34 -21.73 9.46
CA GLN A 52 -23.21 -22.66 8.72
C GLN A 52 -24.24 -23.34 9.61
N GLU A 53 -23.86 -23.77 10.82
CA GLU A 53 -24.80 -24.38 11.77
C GLU A 53 -25.82 -23.37 12.29
N LEU A 54 -25.42 -22.12 12.54
CA LEU A 54 -26.37 -21.04 12.87
C LEU A 54 -27.39 -20.81 11.75
N GLU A 55 -26.93 -20.79 10.49
CA GLU A 55 -27.82 -20.64 9.33
C GLU A 55 -28.80 -21.81 9.20
N ARG A 56 -28.35 -23.06 9.48
CA ARG A 56 -29.22 -24.24 9.49
C ARG A 56 -30.31 -24.12 10.57
N MET A 57 -29.93 -23.80 11.80
CA MET A 57 -30.86 -23.65 12.92
C MET A 57 -31.89 -22.53 12.65
N GLU A 58 -31.48 -21.41 12.05
CA GLU A 58 -32.41 -20.33 11.69
C GLU A 58 -33.43 -20.80 10.64
N LYS A 59 -32.99 -21.55 9.63
CA LYS A 59 -33.90 -22.11 8.60
C LYS A 59 -34.90 -23.09 9.22
N GLU A 60 -34.44 -23.98 10.10
CA GLU A 60 -35.30 -24.92 10.81
C GLU A 60 -36.34 -24.19 11.66
N LEU A 61 -35.91 -23.20 12.45
CA LEU A 61 -36.82 -22.39 13.27
C LEU A 61 -37.86 -21.62 12.44
N ARG A 62 -37.46 -21.06 11.29
CA ARG A 62 -38.38 -20.37 10.38
C ARG A 62 -39.34 -21.33 9.68
N SER A 63 -38.94 -22.59 9.47
CA SER A 63 -39.82 -23.61 8.90
C SER A 63 -40.83 -24.17 9.91
N ASP A 64 -40.48 -24.18 11.19
CA ASP A 64 -41.30 -24.72 12.28
C ASP A 64 -42.31 -23.69 12.84
N ASN A 65 -42.09 -22.40 12.58
CA ASN A 65 -43.05 -21.31 12.81
C ASN A 65 -43.61 -20.80 11.47
N PRO A 66 -44.73 -21.36 10.95
CA PRO A 66 -45.39 -20.84 9.76
C PRO A 66 -46.03 -19.46 9.96
#